data_AF-A0A535Q063-F1
#
_entry.id   AF-A0A535Q063-F1
#
_cell.length_a   1.000
_cell.length_b   1.000
_cell.length_c   1.000
_cell.angle_alpha   90.00
_cell.angle_beta   90.00
_cell.angle_gamma   90.00
#
_symmetry.space_group_name_H-M   'P 1'
#
loop_
_entity.id
_entity.type
_entity.pdbx_description
1 polymer ?
#
loop_
_entity_poly.entity_id
_entity_poly.type
_entity_poly.pdbx_seq_one_letter_code
_entity_poly.pdbx_strand_id
1 'polypeptide(L)'
;IEAIARWCRLALDSRVTPVLLCHALGKTEEVMLALEQYGFSFALEKRCAPCARDYAAAGRPLPEWVELNGEPVSGRVVIAPPVGKDEVRRLGRYRTALISGWAKDAEFARLFGADATFDLSDHCDFDELMEVVELSGADQVYTVHGYTEDFARSLRKRGIRAWALEANEQLALAL
;
A
#
# COMPACT_ATOMS: atom_id res chain seq x y z
N ILE A 1 6.21 -9.12 3.99
CA ILE A 1 5.78 -9.96 2.84
C ILE A 1 5.53 -11.42 3.22
N GLU A 2 6.49 -12.15 3.78
CA GLU A 2 6.32 -13.56 4.18
C GLU A 2 5.08 -13.83 5.06
N ALA A 3 4.80 -12.93 6.00
CA ALA A 3 3.62 -13.02 6.87
C ALA A 3 2.30 -12.96 6.07
N ILE A 4 2.23 -12.09 5.06
CA ILE A 4 1.08 -11.98 4.14
C ILE A 4 0.93 -13.28 3.35
N ALA A 5 2.04 -13.78 2.78
CA ALA A 5 2.04 -15.03 2.01
C ALA A 5 1.55 -16.23 2.84
N ARG A 6 2.06 -16.36 4.08
CA ARG A 6 1.65 -17.42 5.02
C ARG A 6 0.15 -17.31 5.35
N TRP A 7 -0.34 -16.10 5.59
CA TRP A 7 -1.75 -15.86 5.88
C TRP A 7 -2.65 -16.23 4.70
N CYS A 8 -2.27 -15.83 3.47
CA CYS A 8 -2.98 -16.23 2.25
C CYS A 8 -3.00 -17.75 2.08
N ARG A 9 -1.86 -18.42 2.27
CA ARG A 9 -1.75 -19.88 2.12
C ARG A 9 -2.65 -20.62 3.10
N LEU A 10 -2.63 -20.24 4.39
CA LEU A 10 -3.49 -20.83 5.42
C LEU A 10 -4.99 -20.68 5.11
N ALA A 11 -5.40 -19.52 4.58
CA ALA A 11 -6.78 -19.30 4.16
C ALA A 11 -7.16 -20.26 3.02
N LEU A 12 -6.33 -20.34 1.97
CA LEU A 12 -6.56 -21.21 0.82
C LEU A 12 -6.61 -22.70 1.22
N ASP A 13 -5.69 -23.16 2.06
CA ASP A 13 -5.65 -24.54 2.57
C ASP A 13 -6.92 -24.90 3.36
N SER A 14 -7.53 -23.89 4.00
CA SER A 14 -8.79 -24.01 4.74
C SER A 14 -10.05 -23.84 3.87
N ARG A 15 -9.89 -23.73 2.54
CA ARG A 15 -10.95 -23.41 1.57
C ARG A 15 -11.69 -22.11 1.89
N VAL A 16 -10.92 -21.10 2.30
CA VAL A 16 -11.37 -19.73 2.56
C VAL A 16 -10.63 -18.80 1.60
N THR A 17 -11.34 -17.93 0.91
CA THR A 17 -10.73 -16.95 0.00
C THR A 17 -10.03 -15.86 0.81
N PRO A 18 -8.70 -15.70 0.70
CA PRO A 18 -8.01 -14.54 1.27
C PRO A 18 -8.30 -13.30 0.42
N VAL A 19 -8.72 -12.23 1.07
CA VAL A 19 -8.98 -10.93 0.46
C VAL A 19 -8.00 -9.91 1.03
N LEU A 20 -7.09 -9.42 0.21
CA LEU A 20 -6.16 -8.35 0.56
C LEU A 20 -6.81 -7.01 0.21
N LEU A 21 -6.99 -6.17 1.24
CA LEU A 21 -7.55 -4.85 1.09
C LEU A 21 -6.41 -3.85 0.86
N CYS A 22 -6.28 -3.39 -0.39
CA CYS A 22 -5.19 -2.54 -0.87
C CYS A 22 -5.73 -1.33 -1.62
N HIS A 23 -4.95 -0.25 -1.72
CA HIS A 23 -5.24 0.81 -2.69
C HIS A 23 -5.22 0.26 -4.12
N ALA A 24 -6.14 0.75 -4.96
CA ALA A 24 -6.31 0.25 -6.32
C ALA A 24 -5.08 0.46 -7.21
N LEU A 25 -4.35 1.56 -7.00
CA LEU A 25 -3.08 1.88 -7.65
C LEU A 25 -1.95 1.85 -6.62
N GLY A 26 -0.79 1.35 -7.04
CA GLY A 26 0.43 1.27 -6.24
C GLY A 26 0.46 0.01 -5.39
N LYS A 27 -0.39 -0.06 -4.36
CA LYS A 27 -0.36 -1.19 -3.40
C LYS A 27 -0.86 -2.50 -3.98
N THR A 28 -1.82 -2.45 -4.91
CA THR A 28 -2.28 -3.67 -5.58
C THR A 28 -1.12 -4.31 -6.35
N GLU A 29 -0.42 -3.54 -7.18
CA GLU A 29 0.67 -4.02 -8.03
C GLU A 29 1.88 -4.45 -7.20
N GLU A 30 2.27 -3.67 -6.19
CA GLU A 30 3.36 -3.99 -5.28
C GLU A 30 3.13 -5.32 -4.55
N VAL A 31 1.92 -5.52 -4.00
CA VAL A 31 1.56 -6.75 -3.29
C VAL A 31 1.56 -7.94 -4.24
N MET A 32 1.03 -7.79 -5.46
CA MET A 32 1.06 -8.85 -6.47
C MET A 32 2.50 -9.29 -6.77
N LEU A 33 3.37 -8.33 -7.10
CA LEU A 33 4.78 -8.60 -7.41
C LEU A 33 5.53 -9.21 -6.23
N ALA A 34 5.33 -8.70 -5.01
CA ALA A 34 5.99 -9.23 -3.83
C ALA A 34 5.58 -10.67 -3.49
N LEU A 35 4.33 -11.03 -3.82
CA LEU A 35 3.75 -12.35 -3.58
C LEU A 35 3.96 -13.35 -4.72
N GLU A 36 4.45 -12.90 -5.89
CA GLU A 36 4.69 -13.74 -7.08
C GLU A 36 5.53 -14.97 -6.76
N GLN A 37 6.63 -14.78 -6.03
CA GLN A 37 7.57 -15.84 -5.64
C GLN A 37 6.93 -16.97 -4.81
N TYR A 38 5.74 -16.76 -4.26
CA TYR A 38 5.00 -17.75 -3.47
C TYR A 38 3.95 -18.53 -4.29
N GLY A 39 3.88 -18.29 -5.61
CA GLY A 39 3.02 -19.03 -6.53
C GLY A 39 1.52 -18.77 -6.32
N PHE A 40 1.13 -17.51 -6.08
CA PHE A 40 -0.27 -17.11 -6.03
C PHE A 40 -0.76 -16.61 -7.38
N SER A 41 -2.00 -16.97 -7.72
CA SER A 41 -2.78 -16.31 -8.78
C SER A 41 -3.82 -15.39 -8.13
N PHE A 42 -4.16 -14.30 -8.82
CA PHE A 42 -4.95 -13.21 -8.24
C PHE A 42 -6.33 -13.06 -8.90
N ALA A 43 -7.26 -12.48 -8.15
CA ALA A 43 -8.52 -11.95 -8.67
C ALA A 43 -8.65 -10.49 -8.23
N LEU A 44 -8.79 -9.57 -9.18
CA LEU A 44 -8.84 -8.14 -8.90
C LEU A 44 -10.27 -7.62 -8.94
N GLU A 45 -10.68 -6.90 -7.91
CA GLU A 45 -11.91 -6.11 -7.96
C GLU A 45 -11.82 -5.08 -9.11
N LYS A 46 -12.96 -4.79 -9.76
CA LYS A 46 -13.00 -3.99 -11.00
C LYS A 46 -12.28 -2.63 -10.95
N ARG A 47 -12.18 -1.99 -9.77
CA ARG A 47 -11.47 -0.70 -9.62
C ARG A 47 -9.96 -0.85 -9.68
N CYS A 48 -9.43 -2.02 -9.36
CA CYS A 48 -8.00 -2.33 -9.47
C CYS A 48 -7.60 -2.68 -10.91
N ALA A 49 -8.51 -3.27 -11.70
CA ALA A 49 -8.19 -3.81 -13.02
C ALA A 49 -7.63 -2.79 -14.03
N PRO A 50 -8.13 -1.54 -14.14
CA PRO A 50 -7.54 -0.53 -15.03
C PRO A 50 -6.08 -0.19 -14.64
N CYS A 51 -5.82 0.03 -13.35
CA CYS A 51 -4.48 0.36 -12.85
C CYS A 51 -3.49 -0.78 -13.14
N ALA A 52 -3.90 -2.02 -12.90
CA ALA A 52 -3.08 -3.20 -13.18
C ALA A 52 -2.75 -3.35 -14.67
N ARG A 53 -3.70 -3.05 -15.58
CA ARG A 53 -3.48 -3.06 -17.02
C ARG A 53 -2.50 -1.97 -17.45
N ASP A 54 -2.69 -0.75 -16.97
CA ASP A 54 -1.84 0.39 -17.31
C ASP A 54 -0.42 0.19 -16.77
N TYR A 55 -0.28 -0.34 -15.55
CA TYR A 55 1.00 -0.70 -14.95
C TYR A 55 1.74 -1.77 -15.77
N ALA A 56 1.03 -2.82 -16.21
CA ALA A 56 1.61 -3.83 -17.09
C ALA A 56 2.02 -3.26 -18.45
N ALA A 57 1.20 -2.39 -19.03
CA ALA A 57 1.49 -1.70 -20.28
C ALA A 57 2.70 -0.74 -20.18
N ALA A 58 2.97 -0.21 -18.99
CA ALA A 58 4.16 0.60 -18.70
C ALA A 58 5.48 -0.21 -18.62
N GLY A 59 5.42 -1.53 -18.83
CA GLY A 59 6.61 -2.37 -19.03
C GLY A 59 6.94 -3.31 -17.87
N ARG A 60 6.11 -3.36 -16.82
CA ARG A 60 6.28 -4.32 -15.72
C ARG A 60 5.11 -5.32 -15.69
N PRO A 61 5.27 -6.54 -16.26
CA PRO A 61 4.21 -7.53 -16.20
C PRO A 61 3.88 -7.88 -14.75
N LEU A 62 2.58 -8.08 -14.51
CA LEU A 62 2.06 -8.54 -13.22
C LEU A 62 1.84 -10.06 -13.27
N PRO A 63 1.87 -10.75 -12.10
CA PRO A 63 1.52 -12.16 -11.99
C PRO A 63 0.11 -12.47 -12.53
N GLU A 64 -0.19 -13.73 -12.80
CA GLU A 64 -1.49 -14.16 -13.33
C GLU A 64 -2.66 -13.61 -12.50
N TRP A 65 -3.59 -12.91 -13.16
CA TRP A 65 -4.79 -12.38 -12.54
C TRP A 65 -6.01 -12.43 -13.47
N VAL A 66 -7.19 -12.47 -12.85
CA VAL A 66 -8.49 -12.32 -13.52
C VAL A 66 -9.28 -11.18 -12.89
N GLU A 67 -10.21 -10.60 -13.63
CA GLU A 67 -11.15 -9.63 -13.04
C GLU A 67 -12.23 -10.37 -12.24
N LEU A 68 -12.54 -9.85 -11.05
CA LEU A 68 -13.61 -10.37 -10.21
C LEU A 68 -14.95 -10.02 -10.85
N ASN A 69 -15.67 -11.02 -11.35
CA ASN A 69 -16.90 -10.84 -12.12
C ASN A 69 -18.09 -11.62 -11.55
N GLY A 70 -18.03 -12.01 -10.27
CA GLY A 70 -19.07 -12.82 -9.61
C GLY A 70 -18.92 -14.33 -9.82
N GLU A 71 -17.99 -14.78 -10.66
CA GLU A 71 -17.64 -16.19 -10.80
C GLU A 71 -16.80 -16.70 -9.61
N PRO A 72 -16.80 -18.01 -9.34
CA PRO A 72 -15.98 -18.59 -8.29
C PRO A 72 -14.47 -18.37 -8.51
N VAL A 73 -13.82 -17.64 -7.61
CA VAL A 73 -12.37 -17.37 -7.62
C VAL A 73 -11.56 -18.41 -6.82
N SER A 74 -11.93 -19.69 -6.95
CA SER A 74 -11.32 -20.76 -6.14
C SER A 74 -9.81 -20.83 -6.35
N GLY A 75 -9.06 -20.96 -5.25
CA GLY A 75 -7.59 -21.02 -5.27
C GLY A 75 -6.88 -19.68 -5.47
N ARG A 76 -7.59 -18.55 -5.63
CA ARG A 76 -7.00 -17.23 -5.89
C ARG A 76 -7.00 -16.34 -4.66
N VAL A 77 -6.02 -15.44 -4.61
CA VAL A 77 -6.00 -14.31 -3.67
C VAL A 77 -6.79 -13.16 -4.29
N VAL A 78 -7.83 -12.69 -3.61
CA VAL A 78 -8.59 -11.53 -4.07
C VAL A 78 -7.91 -10.26 -3.59
N ILE A 79 -7.78 -9.25 -4.45
CA ILE A 79 -7.37 -7.91 -4.06
C ILE A 79 -8.51 -6.94 -4.34
N ALA A 80 -8.86 -6.12 -3.35
CA ALA A 80 -9.94 -5.15 -3.46
C ALA A 80 -9.63 -3.86 -2.69
N PRO A 81 -10.24 -2.72 -3.06
CA PRO A 81 -10.16 -1.52 -2.25
C PRO A 81 -10.72 -1.72 -0.83
N PRO A 82 -10.16 -1.04 0.18
CA PRO A 82 -10.60 -1.17 1.58
C PRO A 82 -12.02 -0.61 1.82
N VAL A 83 -12.54 0.19 0.88
CA VAL A 83 -13.91 0.76 0.91
C VAL A 83 -14.77 0.22 -0.23
N GLY A 84 -16.10 0.15 -0.02
CA GLY A 84 -17.04 -0.33 -1.04
C GLY A 84 -16.87 -1.83 -1.33
N LYS A 85 -17.04 -2.68 -0.32
CA LYS A 85 -16.73 -4.13 -0.37
C LYS A 85 -17.86 -5.00 -0.94
N ASP A 86 -18.70 -4.46 -1.81
CA ASP A 86 -19.93 -5.15 -2.22
C ASP A 86 -19.68 -6.42 -3.03
N GLU A 87 -18.67 -6.43 -3.92
CA GLU A 87 -18.26 -7.64 -4.64
C GLU A 87 -17.59 -8.66 -3.73
N VAL A 88 -16.78 -8.19 -2.76
CA VAL A 88 -16.17 -9.05 -1.74
C VAL A 88 -17.25 -9.75 -0.89
N ARG A 89 -18.33 -9.03 -0.52
CA ARG A 89 -19.45 -9.59 0.25
C ARG A 89 -20.24 -10.67 -0.51
N ARG A 90 -20.10 -10.76 -1.83
CA ARG A 90 -20.71 -11.81 -2.66
C ARG A 90 -19.85 -13.08 -2.74
N LEU A 91 -18.60 -13.02 -2.26
CA LEU A 91 -17.78 -14.21 -2.13
C LEU A 91 -18.40 -15.17 -1.12
N GLY A 92 -18.09 -16.47 -1.26
CA GLY A 92 -18.48 -17.48 -0.28
C GLY A 92 -17.74 -17.32 1.04
N ARG A 93 -16.98 -18.33 1.47
CA ARG A 93 -16.15 -18.22 2.67
C ARG A 93 -14.93 -17.36 2.36
N TYR A 94 -14.80 -16.20 2.98
CA TYR A 94 -13.64 -15.32 2.83
C TYR A 94 -13.14 -14.80 4.17
N ARG A 95 -11.89 -14.31 4.18
CA ARG A 95 -11.30 -13.49 5.27
C ARG A 95 -10.54 -12.34 4.65
N THR A 96 -10.45 -11.24 5.38
CA THR A 96 -9.89 -9.98 4.92
C THR A 96 -8.63 -9.61 5.69
N ALA A 97 -7.63 -9.10 4.98
CA ALA A 97 -6.45 -8.49 5.59
C ALA A 97 -6.26 -7.08 5.03
N LEU A 98 -6.11 -6.08 5.90
CA LEU A 98 -5.75 -4.72 5.49
C LEU A 98 -4.24 -4.61 5.28
N ILE A 99 -3.84 -4.15 4.10
CA ILE A 99 -2.44 -3.90 3.76
C ILE A 99 -2.23 -2.39 3.63
N SER A 100 -1.54 -1.78 4.59
CA SER A 100 -1.32 -0.33 4.62
C SER A 100 -0.16 0.04 5.55
N GLY A 101 0.59 1.10 5.26
CA GLY A 101 1.58 1.66 6.19
C GLY A 101 0.96 2.08 7.54
N TRP A 102 -0.34 2.38 7.56
CA TRP A 102 -1.10 2.75 8.75
C TRP A 102 -1.74 1.55 9.46
N ALA A 103 -1.55 0.33 8.97
CA ALA A 103 -2.21 -0.86 9.52
C ALA A 103 -1.72 -1.24 10.94
N LYS A 104 -0.64 -0.61 11.42
CA LYS A 104 -0.14 -0.71 12.80
C LYS A 104 -0.97 0.13 13.80
N ASP A 105 -1.67 1.15 13.32
CA ASP A 105 -2.58 1.94 14.14
C ASP A 105 -3.91 1.18 14.31
N ALA A 106 -4.23 0.87 15.57
CA ALA A 106 -5.40 0.06 15.91
C ALA A 106 -6.73 0.77 15.59
N GLU A 107 -6.79 2.10 15.70
CA GLU A 107 -7.97 2.89 15.36
C GLU A 107 -8.18 2.89 13.85
N PHE A 108 -7.11 3.14 13.09
CA PHE A 108 -7.15 3.09 11.62
C PHE A 108 -7.55 1.70 11.11
N ALA A 109 -6.95 0.64 11.65
CA ALA A 109 -7.29 -0.73 11.31
C ALA A 109 -8.77 -1.04 11.56
N ARG A 110 -9.32 -0.55 12.68
CA ARG A 110 -10.72 -0.78 13.06
C ARG A 110 -11.70 -0.16 12.06
N LEU A 111 -11.36 0.97 11.43
CA LEU A 111 -12.22 1.61 10.42
C LEU A 111 -12.58 0.66 9.27
N PHE A 112 -11.67 -0.25 8.92
CA PHE A 112 -11.87 -1.17 7.81
C PHE A 112 -12.39 -2.54 8.23
N GLY A 113 -12.43 -2.85 9.54
CA GLY A 113 -12.99 -4.09 10.07
C GLY A 113 -12.40 -5.35 9.43
N ALA A 114 -11.08 -5.36 9.18
CA ALA A 114 -10.37 -6.50 8.61
C ALA A 114 -10.07 -7.58 9.67
N ASP A 115 -9.98 -8.84 9.27
CA ASP A 115 -9.66 -9.98 10.16
C ASP A 115 -8.17 -10.01 10.55
N ALA A 116 -7.31 -9.38 9.73
CA ALA A 116 -5.89 -9.23 9.96
C ALA A 116 -5.39 -7.88 9.42
N THR A 117 -4.21 -7.46 9.87
CA THR A 117 -3.53 -6.26 9.39
C THR A 117 -2.06 -6.58 9.10
N PHE A 118 -1.52 -5.97 8.06
CA PHE A 118 -0.10 -6.03 7.75
C PHE A 118 0.38 -4.63 7.36
N ASP A 119 1.41 -4.17 8.03
CA ASP A 119 2.08 -2.91 7.75
C ASP A 119 2.96 -3.04 6.50
N LEU A 120 2.61 -2.27 5.48
CA LEU A 120 3.38 -2.16 4.24
C LEU A 120 3.22 -0.74 3.68
N SER A 121 4.30 0.03 3.76
CA SER A 121 4.39 1.43 3.31
C SER A 121 5.24 1.53 2.04
N ASP A 122 4.88 2.45 1.15
CA ASP A 122 5.70 2.95 0.01
C ASP A 122 6.43 4.25 0.37
N HIS A 123 6.18 4.79 1.56
CA HIS A 123 6.86 5.97 2.06
C HIS A 123 8.11 5.58 2.83
N CYS A 124 9.15 6.39 2.65
CA CYS A 124 10.35 6.34 3.46
C CYS A 124 10.02 6.44 4.95
N ASP A 125 10.71 5.66 5.76
CA ASP A 125 10.76 5.87 7.20
C ASP A 125 11.68 7.07 7.56
N PHE A 126 11.89 7.30 8.86
CA PHE A 126 12.70 8.43 9.31
C PHE A 126 14.17 8.32 8.85
N ASP A 127 14.77 7.14 8.95
CA ASP A 127 16.18 6.94 8.62
C ASP A 127 16.38 7.00 7.10
N GLU A 128 15.44 6.43 6.32
CA GLU A 128 15.41 6.54 4.86
C GLU A 128 15.21 8.00 4.40
N LEU A 129 14.33 8.77 5.06
CA LEU A 129 14.17 10.20 4.77
C LEU A 129 15.45 10.99 5.07
N MET A 130 16.15 10.66 6.15
CA MET A 130 17.44 11.26 6.48
C MET A 130 18.48 10.94 5.39
N GLU A 131 18.55 9.68 4.95
CA GLU A 131 19.43 9.25 3.87
C GLU A 131 19.14 10.00 2.56
N VAL A 132 17.86 10.14 2.18
CA VAL A 132 17.45 10.92 1.00
C VAL A 132 17.96 12.36 1.08
N VAL A 133 17.83 13.01 2.24
CA VAL A 133 18.33 14.38 2.43
C VAL A 133 19.84 14.43 2.29
N GLU A 134 20.57 13.51 2.91
CA GLU A 134 22.03 13.46 2.84
C GLU A 134 22.52 13.21 1.41
N LEU A 135 21.92 12.25 0.69
CA LEU A 135 22.27 11.93 -0.69
C LEU A 135 21.90 13.05 -1.68
N SER A 136 20.88 13.85 -1.37
CA SER A 136 20.47 14.97 -2.23
C SER A 136 21.51 16.08 -2.34
N GLY A 137 22.35 16.25 -1.30
CA GLY A 137 23.28 17.39 -1.20
C GLY A 137 22.59 18.76 -1.15
N ALA A 138 21.30 18.81 -0.82
CA ALA A 138 20.54 20.04 -0.86
C ALA A 138 21.02 21.08 0.18
N ASP A 139 21.27 22.30 -0.27
CA ASP A 139 21.64 23.41 0.62
C ASP A 139 20.46 23.90 1.50
N GLN A 140 19.23 23.57 1.11
CA GLN A 140 17.99 23.94 1.80
C GLN A 140 16.94 22.85 1.56
N VAL A 141 16.31 22.40 2.65
CA VAL A 141 15.22 21.41 2.60
C VAL A 141 13.90 22.04 3.01
N TYR A 142 12.85 21.76 2.27
CA TYR A 142 11.49 22.15 2.63
C TYR A 142 10.67 20.89 2.88
N THR A 143 10.07 20.80 4.07
CA THR A 143 9.28 19.63 4.48
C THR A 143 7.80 19.92 4.29
N VAL A 144 7.09 18.95 3.71
CA VAL A 144 5.65 18.99 3.41
C VAL A 144 5.04 17.63 3.76
N HIS A 145 3.75 17.62 4.11
CA HIS A 145 2.97 16.43 4.49
C HIS A 145 3.51 15.64 5.70
N GLY A 146 2.65 15.39 6.70
CA GLY A 146 3.02 14.64 7.91
C GLY A 146 3.63 15.52 9.00
N TYR A 147 4.65 15.00 9.71
CA TYR A 147 5.31 15.68 10.84
C TYR A 147 6.38 16.67 10.37
N THR A 148 5.97 17.64 9.56
CA THR A 148 6.86 18.55 8.84
C THR A 148 7.82 19.31 9.76
N GLU A 149 7.30 20.00 10.77
CA GLU A 149 8.13 20.81 11.67
C GLU A 149 9.07 19.98 12.54
N ASP A 150 8.65 18.78 12.97
CA ASP A 150 9.51 17.88 13.74
C ASP A 150 10.66 17.31 12.90
N PHE A 151 10.38 16.96 11.64
CA PHE A 151 11.42 16.51 10.72
C PHE A 151 12.38 17.66 10.36
N ALA A 152 11.86 18.85 10.02
CA ALA A 152 12.68 20.03 9.75
C ALA A 152 13.55 20.41 10.95
N ARG A 153 13.03 20.32 12.17
CA ARG A 153 13.80 20.52 13.40
C ARG A 153 14.92 19.50 13.55
N SER A 154 14.67 18.24 13.21
CA SER A 154 15.66 17.17 13.26
C SER A 154 16.81 17.41 12.26
N LEU A 155 16.49 17.86 11.05
CA LEU A 155 17.48 18.28 10.05
C LEU A 155 18.32 19.47 10.54
N ARG A 156 17.68 20.50 11.12
CA ARG A 156 18.39 21.66 11.68
C ARG A 156 19.37 21.28 12.79
N LYS A 157 19.05 20.29 13.63
CA LYS A 157 19.99 19.77 14.65
C LYS A 157 21.25 19.16 14.06
N ARG A 158 21.20 18.70 12.80
CA ARG A 158 22.34 18.15 12.05
C ARG A 158 23.05 19.21 11.19
N GLY A 159 22.69 20.49 11.33
CA GLY A 159 23.29 21.60 10.58
C GLY A 159 22.70 21.80 9.18
N ILE A 160 21.64 21.06 8.82
CA ILE A 160 20.97 21.21 7.52
C ILE A 160 19.94 22.34 7.63
N ARG A 161 19.97 23.30 6.70
CA ARG A 161 18.94 24.34 6.64
C ARG A 161 17.63 23.72 6.21
N ALA A 162 16.63 23.73 7.08
CA ALA A 162 15.34 23.12 6.81
C ALA A 162 14.16 23.94 7.35
N TRP A 163 13.05 23.97 6.61
CA TRP A 163 11.81 24.68 6.97
C TRP A 163 10.58 23.82 6.68
N ALA A 164 9.58 23.87 7.56
CA ALA A 164 8.26 23.28 7.30
C ALA A 164 7.41 24.29 6.55
N LEU A 165 6.90 23.92 5.36
CA LEU A 165 6.08 24.83 4.59
C LEU A 165 4.63 24.78 5.05
N GLU A 166 4.12 25.94 5.46
CA GLU A 166 2.69 26.15 5.64
C GLU A 166 2.01 26.46 4.29
N ALA A 167 0.72 26.18 4.18
CA ALA A 167 -0.02 26.25 2.90
C ALA A 167 0.05 27.63 2.20
N ASN A 168 0.19 28.72 2.97
CA ASN A 168 0.34 30.09 2.45
C ASN A 168 1.79 30.44 2.07
N GLU A 169 2.78 29.74 2.60
CA GLU A 169 4.20 29.96 2.32
C GLU A 169 4.65 29.26 1.03
N GLN A 170 3.98 28.17 0.64
CA GLN A 170 4.26 27.43 -0.60
C GLN A 170 4.15 28.30 -1.86
N LEU A 171 3.20 29.25 -1.88
CA LEU A 171 2.99 30.16 -3.02
C LEU A 171 4.02 31.30 -3.07
N ALA A 172 4.71 31.58 -1.97
CA ALA A 172 5.67 32.67 -1.85
C ALA A 172 7.10 32.25 -2.20
N LEU A 173 7.37 30.94 -2.31
CA LEU A 173 8.60 30.43 -2.88
C LEU A 173 8.60 30.70 -4.37
N ALA A 174 9.27 31.78 -4.78
CA ALA A 174 9.61 32.03 -6.17
C ALA A 174 10.67 31.02 -6.61
N LEU A 175 10.23 29.80 -6.95
CA LEU A 175 11.01 28.80 -7.68
C LEU A 175 10.83 29.01 -9.19
#